data_AF-A0A7C8ZW37-F1
#
_entry.id   AF-A0A7C8ZW37-F1
#
_cell.length_a   1.000
_cell.length_b   1.000
_cell.length_c   1.000
_cell.angle_alpha   90.00
_cell.angle_beta   90.00
_cell.angle_gamma   90.00
#
_symmetry.space_group_name_H-M   'P 1'
#
loop_
_entity.id
_entity.type
_entity.pdbx_description
1 polymer ?
#
loop_
_entity_poly.entity_id
_entity_poly.type
_entity_poly.pdbx_seq_one_letter_code
_entity_poly.pdbx_strand_id
1 'polypeptide(L)'
;FAPGYFVWAVLIANLAQIGYEEKSMYMAAYDWRISFQNTEVRDKSLSRIKSNIELLVATNGGNKVVVIPHSMGALYFLHFMKWVEAPTPTGGGGGSDWCAKHIKAVMNIGG
;
A
#
# COMPACT_ATOMS: atom_id res chain seq x y z
N PHE A 1 -9.30 -21.02 9.72
CA PHE A 1 -8.31 -19.96 9.95
C PHE A 1 -6.95 -20.44 9.45
N ALA A 2 -6.31 -19.71 8.54
CA ALA A 2 -4.95 -20.01 8.09
C ALA A 2 -3.93 -19.20 8.93
N PRO A 3 -2.74 -19.76 9.25
CA PRO A 3 -1.70 -19.05 10.01
C PRO A 3 -1.31 -17.73 9.34
N GLY A 4 -1.19 -16.64 10.09
CA GLY A 4 -0.87 -15.29 9.59
C GLY A 4 -2.08 -14.38 9.35
N TYR A 5 -3.28 -14.92 9.16
CA TYR A 5 -4.51 -14.11 9.04
C TYR A 5 -4.98 -13.51 10.36
N PHE A 6 -4.48 -13.99 11.51
CA PHE A 6 -4.89 -13.51 12.82
C PHE A 6 -4.63 -12.00 13.00
N VAL A 7 -3.44 -11.52 12.63
CA VAL A 7 -3.05 -10.11 12.79
C VAL A 7 -3.99 -9.20 12.00
N TRP A 8 -4.19 -9.50 10.72
CA TRP A 8 -5.03 -8.69 9.84
C TRP A 8 -6.52 -8.82 10.17
N ALA A 9 -7.01 -10.01 10.51
CA ALA A 9 -8.42 -10.20 10.85
C ALA A 9 -8.82 -9.39 12.09
N VAL A 10 -7.98 -9.38 13.13
CA VAL A 10 -8.22 -8.57 14.33
C VAL A 10 -8.18 -7.08 14.00
N LEU A 11 -7.18 -6.63 13.22
CA LEU A 11 -7.09 -5.23 12.82
C LEU A 11 -8.31 -4.78 12.01
N ILE A 12 -8.71 -5.55 10.98
CA ILE A 12 -9.87 -5.25 10.13
C ILE A 12 -11.16 -5.20 10.97
N ALA A 13 -11.35 -6.16 11.88
CA ALA A 13 -12.52 -6.17 12.76
C ALA A 13 -12.60 -4.92 13.65
N ASN A 14 -11.48 -4.46 14.20
CA ASN A 14 -11.43 -3.24 15.01
C ASN A 14 -11.62 -1.97 14.17
N LEU A 15 -11.05 -1.91 12.95
CA LEU A 15 -11.29 -0.79 12.03
C LEU A 15 -12.76 -0.70 11.62
N ALA A 16 -13.41 -1.85 11.39
CA ALA A 16 -14.84 -1.89 11.11
C ALA A 16 -15.70 -1.33 12.26
N GLN A 17 -15.32 -1.57 13.52
CA GLN A 17 -16.01 -1.02 14.68
C GLN A 17 -15.96 0.51 14.77
N ILE A 18 -14.96 1.15 14.16
CA ILE A 18 -14.82 2.60 14.11
C ILE A 18 -15.22 3.20 12.75
N GLY A 19 -15.94 2.44 11.91
CA GLY A 19 -16.57 2.93 10.69
C GLY A 19 -15.74 2.78 9.40
N TYR A 20 -14.66 2.00 9.41
CA TYR A 20 -14.03 1.60 8.15
C TYR A 20 -14.85 0.50 7.46
N GLU A 21 -14.91 0.57 6.14
CA GLU A 21 -15.65 -0.36 5.29
C GLU A 21 -14.71 -0.90 4.20
N GLU A 22 -15.16 -1.91 3.45
CA GLU A 22 -14.41 -2.45 2.32
C GLU A 22 -14.02 -1.37 1.31
N LYS A 23 -14.92 -0.41 1.04
CA LYS A 23 -14.65 0.71 0.13
C LYS A 23 -13.57 1.69 0.62
N SER A 24 -13.26 1.69 1.92
CA SER A 24 -12.25 2.57 2.53
C SER A 24 -11.00 1.82 3.00
N MET A 25 -10.90 0.52 2.68
CA MET A 25 -9.76 -0.32 3.01
C MET A 25 -9.25 -1.07 1.78
N TYR A 26 -7.93 -1.19 1.63
CA TYR A 26 -7.30 -1.95 0.57
C TYR A 26 -6.20 -2.84 1.14
N MET A 27 -6.29 -4.15 0.89
CA MET A 27 -5.26 -5.11 1.26
C MET A 27 -4.31 -5.35 0.08
N ALA A 28 -3.08 -4.85 0.21
CA ALA A 28 -2.05 -4.99 -0.83
C ALA A 28 -1.22 -6.27 -0.62
N ALA A 29 -1.72 -7.41 -1.12
CA ALA A 29 -0.95 -8.64 -1.16
C ALA A 29 0.02 -8.66 -2.37
N TYR A 30 1.19 -9.28 -2.21
CA TYR A 30 2.19 -9.44 -3.26
C TYR A 30 2.96 -10.76 -3.10
N ASP A 31 3.62 -11.22 -4.16
CA ASP A 31 4.50 -12.38 -4.08
C ASP A 31 5.82 -12.01 -3.42
N TRP A 32 5.91 -12.32 -2.13
CA TRP A 32 7.05 -12.06 -1.28
C TRP A 32 8.29 -12.91 -1.61
N ARG A 33 8.19 -13.91 -2.51
CA ARG A 33 9.31 -14.79 -2.88
C ARG A 33 10.23 -14.16 -3.94
N ILE A 34 9.80 -13.08 -4.58
CA ILE A 34 10.55 -12.42 -5.66
C ILE A 34 11.00 -11.02 -5.25
N SER A 35 12.06 -10.52 -5.88
CA SER A 35 12.59 -9.18 -5.59
C SER A 35 11.54 -8.10 -5.87
N PHE A 36 11.62 -6.99 -5.14
CA PHE A 36 10.58 -5.96 -5.15
C PHE A 36 10.31 -5.40 -6.55
N GLN A 37 11.36 -5.11 -7.31
CA GLN A 37 11.20 -4.63 -8.68
C GLN A 37 10.58 -5.68 -9.61
N ASN A 38 10.89 -6.96 -9.41
CA ASN A 38 10.35 -8.03 -10.24
C ASN A 38 8.84 -8.26 -10.00
N THR A 39 8.31 -7.86 -8.84
CA THR A 39 6.84 -7.87 -8.61
C THR A 39 6.10 -6.93 -9.56
N GLU A 40 6.74 -5.82 -9.97
CA GLU A 40 6.18 -4.90 -10.97
C GLU A 40 6.32 -5.44 -12.38
N VAL A 41 7.45 -6.06 -12.71
CA VAL A 41 7.67 -6.65 -14.03
C VAL A 41 6.68 -7.79 -14.28
N ARG A 42 6.54 -8.71 -13.31
CA ARG A 42 5.73 -9.93 -13.46
C ARG A 42 4.24 -9.68 -13.24
N ASP A 43 3.88 -8.99 -12.16
CA ASP A 43 2.48 -8.96 -11.68
C ASP A 43 1.86 -7.55 -11.69
N LYS A 44 2.65 -6.52 -12.01
CA LYS A 44 2.24 -5.11 -11.90
C LYS A 44 1.83 -4.71 -10.48
N SER A 45 2.45 -5.33 -9.47
CA SER A 45 2.08 -5.15 -8.06
C SER A 45 2.22 -3.68 -7.60
N LEU A 46 3.32 -3.01 -7.98
CA LEU A 46 3.55 -1.61 -7.60
C LEU A 46 2.57 -0.67 -8.31
N SER A 47 2.32 -0.91 -9.60
CA SER A 47 1.30 -0.19 -10.38
C SER A 47 -0.10 -0.34 -9.79
N ARG A 48 -0.49 -1.57 -9.38
CA ARG A 48 -1.77 -1.82 -8.71
C ARG A 48 -1.87 -1.08 -7.37
N ILE A 49 -0.81 -1.05 -6.57
CA ILE A 49 -0.78 -0.29 -5.31
C ILE A 49 -0.97 1.20 -5.59
N LYS A 50 -0.25 1.75 -6.57
CA LYS A 50 -0.40 3.16 -7.00
C LYS A 50 -1.85 3.48 -7.34
N SER A 51 -2.46 2.73 -8.26
CA SER A 51 -3.82 3.00 -8.73
C SER A 51 -4.88 2.85 -7.63
N ASN A 52 -4.73 1.89 -6.71
CA ASN A 52 -5.66 1.75 -5.60
C ASN A 52 -5.54 2.91 -4.60
N ILE A 53 -4.32 3.38 -4.32
CA ILE A 53 -4.12 4.55 -3.45
C ILE A 53 -4.74 5.80 -4.08
N GLU A 54 -4.49 6.05 -5.37
CA GLU A 54 -5.09 7.19 -6.09
C GLU A 54 -6.62 7.13 -6.06
N LEU A 55 -7.20 5.94 -6.29
CA LEU A 55 -8.64 5.73 -6.22
C LEU A 55 -9.19 5.98 -4.82
N LEU A 56 -8.55 5.45 -3.77
CA LEU A 56 -8.97 5.66 -2.37
C LEU A 56 -8.94 7.14 -2.00
N VAL A 57 -7.90 7.88 -2.39
CA VAL A 57 -7.82 9.32 -2.11
C VAL A 57 -8.93 10.07 -2.87
N ALA A 58 -9.13 9.77 -4.15
CA ALA A 58 -10.14 10.43 -4.97
C ALA A 58 -11.57 10.17 -4.47
N THR A 59 -11.86 8.96 -4.00
CA THR A 59 -13.19 8.56 -3.54
C THR A 59 -13.46 8.88 -2.06
N ASN A 60 -12.43 9.23 -1.29
CA ASN A 60 -12.53 9.59 0.12
C ASN A 60 -12.37 11.11 0.38
N GLY A 61 -12.86 11.94 -0.56
CA GLY A 61 -12.85 13.41 -0.40
C GLY A 61 -11.46 14.04 -0.38
N GLY A 62 -10.47 13.42 -1.03
CA GLY A 62 -9.08 13.88 -1.05
C GLY A 62 -8.28 13.55 0.20
N ASN A 63 -8.85 12.78 1.14
CA ASN A 63 -8.13 12.34 2.33
C ASN A 63 -7.04 11.33 1.97
N LYS A 64 -5.81 11.64 2.36
CA LYS A 64 -4.62 10.82 2.15
C LYS A 64 -4.71 9.49 2.89
N VAL A 65 -4.15 8.42 2.32
CA VAL A 65 -4.21 7.09 2.91
C VAL A 65 -3.27 6.96 4.12
N VAL A 66 -3.67 6.14 5.09
CA VAL A 66 -2.78 5.62 6.13
C VAL A 66 -2.35 4.22 5.72
N VAL A 67 -1.05 3.95 5.74
CA VAL A 67 -0.48 2.68 5.30
C VAL A 67 0.04 1.91 6.50
N ILE A 68 -0.34 0.64 6.63
CA ILE A 68 0.02 -0.21 7.76
C ILE A 68 0.85 -1.40 7.24
N PRO A 69 2.17 -1.26 7.07
CA PRO A 69 3.01 -2.37 6.67
C PRO A 69 3.43 -3.24 7.87
N HIS A 70 3.79 -4.50 7.60
CA HIS A 70 4.29 -5.44 8.60
C HIS A 70 5.52 -6.19 8.08
N SER A 71 6.57 -6.31 8.90
CA SER A 71 7.83 -7.01 8.57
C SER A 71 8.39 -6.57 7.21
N MET A 72 8.69 -7.51 6.30
CA MET A 72 9.19 -7.20 4.96
C MET A 72 8.29 -6.24 4.16
N GLY A 73 6.99 -6.17 4.47
CA GLY A 73 6.06 -5.22 3.88
C GLY A 73 6.47 -3.76 4.11
N ALA A 74 7.21 -3.44 5.17
CA ALA A 74 7.69 -2.09 5.44
C ALA A 74 8.78 -1.68 4.44
N LEU A 75 9.74 -2.58 4.17
CA LEU A 75 10.77 -2.37 3.17
C LEU A 75 10.18 -2.38 1.75
N TYR A 76 9.19 -3.24 1.50
CA TYR A 76 8.48 -3.25 0.23
C TYR A 76 7.75 -1.93 -0.03
N PHE A 77 7.10 -1.36 0.99
CA PHE A 77 6.42 -0.07 0.87
C PHE A 77 7.41 1.09 0.73
N LEU A 78 8.57 1.04 1.39
CA LEU A 78 9.65 2.01 1.17
C LEU A 78 10.17 1.97 -0.27
N HIS A 79 10.35 0.78 -0.84
CA HIS A 79 10.67 0.60 -2.25
C HIS A 79 9.58 1.19 -3.15
N PHE A 80 8.30 0.91 -2.86
CA PHE A 80 7.17 1.50 -3.58
C PHE A 80 7.21 3.04 -3.57
N MET A 81 7.45 3.68 -2.42
CA MET A 81 7.53 5.14 -2.33
C MET A 81 8.63 5.74 -3.21
N LYS A 82 9.80 5.09 -3.28
CA LYS A 82 10.88 5.52 -4.19
C LYS A 82 10.55 5.23 -5.65
N TRP A 83 9.96 4.08 -5.93
CA TRP A 83 9.56 3.69 -7.26
C TRP A 83 8.48 4.61 -7.83
N VAL A 84 7.44 4.96 -7.05
CA VAL A 84 6.29 5.72 -7.55
C VAL A 84 6.65 7.15 -7.93
N GLU A 85 7.57 7.79 -7.20
CA GLU A 85 8.03 9.15 -7.50
C GLU A 85 9.09 9.21 -8.62
N ALA A 86 9.75 8.08 -8.92
CA ALA A 86 10.74 8.01 -9.99
C ALA A 86 10.08 8.13 -11.38
N PRO A 87 10.75 8.77 -12.36
CA PRO A 87 10.20 8.99 -13.70
C PRO A 87 10.07 7.68 -14.49
N THR A 88 9.17 7.67 -15.46
CA THR A 88 9.09 6.58 -16.44
C THR A 88 10.32 6.59 -17.37
N PRO A 89 10.81 5.42 -17.83
CA PRO A 89 10.25 4.08 -17.64
C PRO A 89 10.77 3.33 -16.40
N THR A 90 11.66 3.93 -15.60
CA THR A 90 12.33 3.23 -14.47
C THR A 90 11.47 3.17 -13.20
N GLY A 91 10.55 4.11 -13.04
CA GLY A 91 9.61 4.20 -11.92
C GLY A 91 8.14 4.25 -12.33
N GLY A 92 7.29 4.58 -11.36
CA GLY A 92 5.84 4.67 -11.49
C GLY A 92 5.33 6.00 -12.06
N GLY A 93 6.20 7.00 -12.27
CA GLY A 93 5.84 8.25 -12.94
C GLY A 93 4.77 9.09 -12.21
N GLY A 94 4.70 9.00 -10.88
CA GLY A 94 3.77 9.77 -10.06
C GLY A 94 4.17 11.24 -9.85
N GLY A 95 5.42 11.59 -10.15
CA GLY A 95 6.01 12.90 -9.83
C GLY A 95 6.62 12.95 -8.43
N SER A 96 7.50 13.91 -8.19
CA SER A 96 8.27 14.04 -6.94
C SER A 96 7.44 14.39 -5.70
N ASP A 97 6.17 14.75 -5.87
CA ASP A 97 5.24 15.10 -4.81
C ASP A 97 4.14 14.05 -4.61
N TRP A 98 4.24 12.90 -5.28
CA TRP A 98 3.20 11.87 -5.24
C TRP A 98 2.97 11.36 -3.81
N CYS A 99 4.03 11.04 -3.05
CA CYS A 99 3.85 10.57 -1.67
C CYS A 99 3.27 11.67 -0.79
N ALA A 100 3.74 12.91 -0.96
CA ALA A 100 3.22 14.06 -0.22
C ALA A 100 1.73 14.30 -0.50
N LYS A 101 1.25 14.03 -1.71
CA LYS A 101 -0.16 14.19 -2.11
C LYS A 101 -1.05 13.06 -1.61
N HIS A 102 -0.55 11.81 -1.56
CA HIS A 102 -1.41 10.64 -1.35
C HIS A 102 -1.25 9.95 -0.01
N ILE A 103 -0.12 10.09 0.68
CA ILE A 103 0.19 9.36 1.92
C ILE A 103 0.09 10.30 3.13
N LYS A 104 -0.74 9.94 4.10
CA LYS A 104 -0.87 10.66 5.37
C LYS A 104 0.20 10.24 6.36
N ALA A 105 0.35 8.93 6.53
CA ALA A 105 1.24 8.31 7.50
C ALA A 105 1.52 6.85 7.13
N VAL A 106 2.66 6.34 7.60
CA VAL A 106 3.04 4.93 7.53
C VAL A 106 3.23 4.42 8.96
N MET A 107 2.41 3.46 9.37
CA MET A 107 2.40 2.87 10.72
C MET A 107 2.91 1.43 10.65
N ASN A 108 4.23 1.24 10.78
CA ASN A 108 4.82 -0.10 10.78
C ASN A 108 4.47 -0.86 12.08
N ILE A 109 3.93 -2.06 11.95
CA ILE A 109 3.47 -2.90 13.07
C ILE A 109 4.24 -4.23 13.22
N GLY A 110 5.34 -4.40 12.46
CA GLY A 110 6.18 -5.60 12.55
C GLY A 110 7.65 -5.28 12.37
N GLY A 111 8.06 -4.09 12.79
CA GLY A 111 9.47 -3.67 12.90
C GLY A 111 10.06 -4.09 14.24
#